data_AF-A0AA39FLI9-F1
#
_entry.id   AF-A0AA39FLI9-F1
#
_cell.length_a   1.000
_cell.length_b   1.000
_cell.length_c   1.000
_cell.angle_alpha   90.00
_cell.angle_beta   90.00
_cell.angle_gamma   90.00
#
_symmetry.space_group_name_H-M   'P 1'
#
loop_
_entity.id
_entity.type
_entity.pdbx_description
1 polymer ?
#
loop_
_entity_poly.entity_id
_entity_poly.type
_entity_poly.pdbx_seq_one_letter_code
_entity_poly.pdbx_strand_id
1 'polypeptide(L)'
;MNTSIQQSKLKSDPSVTSPSQDLDWAIGWNRIVLQILGLWTYPKQSLFIGMLSHFHTALIALSILIFVILPQSVALIKVWGRAALIIDNIALNLPVMAAEFKLLVLWYKKKDVASIFATISQNWLEKKSSHERDVMIKYAKVSRILMICGSIGSIECVTLYHAPVAFNTVMRTINNITDIPGALFAIQSVYFYDVTPPLIYHLTVLSQIIGTAFASLLYTGVDVLFGMIIAHLCGQLENLSYKLENMANDQKSFQNVLKITQQKHCSLIRSDEFSQIGFLLIHAQRPLYITFGKFAPVTLNTFAKVLKTSCGWVSVLLAMKN
;
A
#
# COMPACT_ATOMS: atom_id res chain seq x y z
N MET A 1 47.82 -25.27 32.59
CA MET A 1 46.91 -25.73 31.52
C MET A 1 45.50 -25.74 32.10
N ASN A 2 44.52 -25.16 31.41
CA ASN A 2 43.09 -25.06 31.72
C ASN A 2 42.62 -23.91 32.64
N THR A 3 42.54 -22.71 32.05
CA THR A 3 41.68 -21.59 32.48
C THR A 3 41.09 -20.91 31.24
N SER A 4 40.28 -21.63 30.46
CA SER A 4 39.68 -21.07 29.23
C SER A 4 38.39 -21.78 28.76
N ILE A 5 37.48 -22.18 29.66
CA ILE A 5 36.13 -22.64 29.26
C ILE A 5 35.04 -22.07 30.20
N GLN A 6 35.08 -20.76 30.48
CA GLN A 6 33.97 -20.09 31.19
C GLN A 6 33.63 -18.69 30.64
N GLN A 7 33.93 -18.42 29.36
CA GLN A 7 33.37 -17.27 28.64
C GLN A 7 32.88 -17.74 27.26
N SER A 8 31.57 -17.97 27.11
CA SER A 8 30.82 -17.86 25.83
C SER A 8 29.41 -18.46 25.84
N LYS A 9 28.71 -18.49 26.99
CA LYS A 9 27.24 -18.62 26.99
C LYS A 9 26.61 -17.48 27.77
N LEU A 10 26.71 -16.28 27.22
CA LEU A 10 25.66 -15.29 27.37
C LEU A 10 24.41 -15.90 26.74
N LYS A 11 23.57 -16.54 27.58
CA LYS A 11 22.20 -16.88 27.21
C LYS A 11 21.53 -15.55 26.81
N SER A 12 21.26 -15.39 25.52
CA SER A 12 20.37 -14.33 25.05
C SER A 12 19.03 -14.53 25.75
N ASP A 13 18.56 -13.49 26.42
CA ASP A 13 17.23 -13.43 27.02
C ASP A 13 16.18 -13.81 25.94
N PRO A 14 15.33 -14.83 26.15
CA PRO A 14 14.33 -15.26 25.17
C PRO A 14 13.29 -14.18 24.84
N SER A 15 13.29 -13.04 25.55
CA SER A 15 12.46 -11.87 25.26
C SER A 15 13.02 -10.91 24.20
N VAL A 16 14.29 -11.04 23.81
CA VAL A 16 14.94 -10.14 22.84
C VAL A 16 14.91 -10.79 21.45
N THR A 17 13.95 -10.39 20.61
CA THR A 17 13.89 -10.84 19.21
C THR A 17 15.11 -10.37 18.43
N SER A 18 15.59 -11.20 17.49
CA SER A 18 16.76 -10.87 16.69
C SER A 18 16.46 -9.74 15.70
N PRO A 19 17.46 -8.95 15.26
CA PRO A 19 17.26 -7.91 14.23
C PRO A 19 16.63 -8.43 12.93
N SER A 20 16.89 -9.69 12.58
CA SER A 20 16.27 -10.36 11.44
C SER A 20 14.78 -10.66 11.66
N GLN A 21 14.39 -11.09 12.87
CA GLN A 21 12.99 -11.31 13.22
C GLN A 21 12.21 -9.99 13.21
N ASP A 22 12.81 -8.91 13.71
CA ASP A 22 12.20 -7.59 13.69
C ASP A 22 12.00 -7.07 12.25
N LEU A 23 12.98 -7.28 11.37
CA LEU A 23 12.87 -6.96 9.94
C LEU A 23 11.70 -7.73 9.30
N ASP A 24 11.68 -9.05 9.42
CA ASP A 24 10.63 -9.87 8.83
C ASP A 24 9.23 -9.52 9.41
N TRP A 25 9.17 -9.18 10.69
CA TRP A 25 7.95 -8.68 11.31
C TRP A 25 7.52 -7.31 10.75
N ALA A 26 8.45 -6.39 10.53
CA ALA A 26 8.16 -5.03 10.06
C ALA A 26 7.66 -5.01 8.62
N ILE A 27 8.32 -5.74 7.70
CA ILE A 27 7.99 -5.70 6.26
C ILE A 27 7.18 -6.89 5.76
N GLY A 28 6.91 -7.89 6.59
CA GLY A 28 6.31 -9.17 6.18
C GLY A 28 5.00 -9.06 5.40
N TRP A 29 4.04 -8.25 5.87
CA TRP A 29 2.77 -8.08 5.14
C TRP A 29 2.93 -7.36 3.80
N ASN A 30 3.74 -6.31 3.76
CA ASN A 30 4.08 -5.62 2.51
C ASN A 30 4.76 -6.59 1.53
N ARG A 31 5.66 -7.44 2.02
CA ARG A 31 6.34 -8.47 1.24
C ARG A 31 5.34 -9.46 0.61
N ILE A 32 4.39 -9.97 1.38
CA ILE A 32 3.37 -10.90 0.89
C ILE A 32 2.54 -10.26 -0.23
N VAL A 33 2.04 -9.04 -0.03
CA VAL A 33 1.23 -8.35 -1.04
C VAL A 33 2.03 -8.11 -2.33
N LEU A 34 3.28 -7.65 -2.22
CA LEU A 34 4.14 -7.45 -3.38
C LEU A 34 4.49 -8.77 -4.10
N GLN A 35 4.58 -9.90 -3.39
CA GLN A 35 4.77 -11.22 -4.00
C GLN A 35 3.53 -11.63 -4.80
N ILE A 36 2.33 -11.44 -4.25
CA ILE A 36 1.06 -11.71 -4.94
C ILE A 36 0.96 -10.90 -6.24
N LEU A 37 1.41 -9.64 -6.23
CA LEU A 37 1.40 -8.74 -7.39
C LEU A 37 2.57 -8.97 -8.38
N GLY A 38 3.51 -9.87 -8.06
CA GLY A 38 4.73 -10.08 -8.85
C GLY A 38 5.73 -8.92 -8.79
N LEU A 39 5.53 -7.97 -7.89
CA LEU A 39 6.38 -6.80 -7.72
C LEU A 39 7.57 -7.05 -6.79
N TRP A 40 7.50 -8.07 -5.93
CA TRP A 40 8.58 -8.38 -5.00
C TRP A 40 9.86 -8.79 -5.73
N THR A 41 10.99 -8.24 -5.28
CA THR A 41 12.32 -8.54 -5.79
C THR A 41 13.13 -9.34 -4.78
N TYR A 42 13.74 -10.44 -5.22
CA TYR A 42 14.62 -11.24 -4.37
C TYR A 42 16.07 -10.76 -4.52
N PRO A 43 16.83 -10.58 -3.41
CA PRO A 43 18.26 -10.34 -3.52
C PRO A 43 18.93 -11.56 -4.18
N LYS A 44 19.67 -11.36 -5.27
CA LYS A 44 20.34 -12.42 -6.07
C LYS A 44 19.39 -13.44 -6.72
N GLN A 45 18.32 -12.95 -7.34
CA GLN A 45 17.36 -13.75 -8.10
C GLN A 45 18.00 -14.36 -9.37
N SER A 46 17.67 -15.62 -9.68
CA SER A 46 18.03 -16.20 -10.98
C SER A 46 17.23 -15.54 -12.12
N LEU A 47 17.80 -15.49 -13.32
CA LEU A 47 17.14 -14.89 -14.49
C LEU A 47 15.72 -15.45 -14.71
N PHE A 48 15.54 -16.77 -14.52
CA PHE A 48 14.26 -17.45 -14.69
C PHE A 48 13.17 -16.94 -13.72
N ILE A 49 13.48 -16.83 -12.42
CA ILE A 49 12.52 -16.33 -11.44
C ILE A 49 12.21 -14.85 -11.75
N GLY A 50 13.21 -14.09 -12.21
CA GLY A 50 13.03 -12.71 -12.64
C GLY A 50 12.00 -12.61 -13.77
N MET A 51 12.21 -13.38 -14.84
CA MET A 51 11.29 -13.45 -15.98
C MET A 51 9.88 -13.86 -15.56
N LEU A 52 9.74 -14.89 -14.73
CA LEU A 52 8.44 -15.35 -14.25
C LEU A 52 7.69 -14.26 -13.48
N SER A 53 8.41 -13.48 -12.68
CA SER A 53 7.86 -12.35 -11.94
C SER A 53 7.40 -11.22 -12.86
N HIS A 54 8.14 -10.90 -13.94
CA HIS A 54 7.68 -9.95 -14.96
C HIS A 54 6.46 -10.45 -15.72
N PHE A 55 6.46 -11.73 -16.11
CA PHE A 55 5.32 -12.35 -16.80
C PHE A 55 4.06 -12.35 -15.92
N HIS A 56 4.20 -12.69 -14.65
CA HIS A 56 3.10 -12.65 -13.68
C HIS A 56 2.50 -11.26 -13.52
N THR A 57 3.34 -10.22 -13.33
CA THR A 57 2.88 -8.82 -13.27
C THR A 57 2.19 -8.39 -14.56
N ALA A 58 2.73 -8.77 -15.73
CA ALA A 58 2.12 -8.47 -17.03
C ALA A 58 0.74 -9.12 -17.17
N LEU A 59 0.59 -10.38 -16.72
CA LEU A 59 -0.68 -11.10 -16.77
C LEU A 59 -1.73 -10.41 -15.90
N ILE A 60 -1.37 -9.97 -14.69
CA ILE A 60 -2.28 -9.22 -13.81
C ILE A 60 -2.71 -7.91 -14.47
N ALA A 61 -1.76 -7.11 -14.96
CA ALA A 61 -2.01 -5.83 -15.63
C ALA A 61 -2.97 -5.99 -16.83
N LEU A 62 -2.68 -6.94 -17.73
CA LEU A 62 -3.50 -7.23 -18.89
C LEU A 62 -4.91 -7.73 -18.51
N SER A 63 -5.01 -8.54 -17.45
CA SER A 63 -6.29 -9.04 -16.96
C SER A 63 -7.17 -7.91 -16.41
N ILE A 64 -6.60 -7.02 -15.60
CA ILE A 64 -7.31 -5.83 -15.09
C ILE A 64 -7.73 -4.93 -16.26
N LEU A 65 -6.84 -4.71 -17.23
CA LEU A 65 -7.13 -3.88 -18.39
C LEU A 65 -8.31 -4.43 -19.22
N ILE A 66 -8.25 -5.71 -19.59
CA ILE A 66 -9.21 -6.33 -20.53
C ILE A 66 -10.56 -6.60 -19.87
N PHE A 67 -10.57 -7.08 -18.62
CA PHE A 67 -11.81 -7.50 -17.95
C PHE A 67 -12.44 -6.44 -17.05
N VAL A 68 -11.71 -5.38 -16.70
CA VAL A 68 -12.20 -4.36 -15.76
C VAL A 68 -12.18 -2.97 -16.40
N ILE A 69 -11.02 -2.44 -16.78
CA ILE A 69 -10.88 -1.04 -17.23
C ILE A 69 -11.56 -0.78 -18.58
N LEU A 70 -11.26 -1.58 -19.60
CA LEU A 70 -11.81 -1.37 -20.95
C LEU A 70 -13.35 -1.52 -20.96
N PRO A 71 -13.95 -2.58 -20.38
CA PRO A 71 -15.40 -2.73 -20.36
C PRO A 71 -16.10 -1.62 -19.60
N GLN A 72 -15.54 -1.15 -18.48
CA GLN A 72 -16.07 -0.02 -17.72
C GLN A 72 -15.97 1.29 -18.49
N SER A 73 -14.87 1.52 -19.20
CA SER A 73 -14.66 2.74 -20.00
C SER A 73 -15.61 2.80 -21.19
N VAL A 74 -15.86 1.67 -21.86
CA VAL A 74 -16.89 1.59 -22.91
C VAL A 74 -18.28 1.82 -22.31
N ALA A 75 -18.57 1.26 -21.15
CA ALA A 75 -19.83 1.49 -20.45
C ALA A 75 -20.04 2.97 -20.08
N LEU A 76 -18.98 3.66 -19.63
CA LEU A 76 -18.99 5.09 -19.31
C LEU A 76 -19.38 5.94 -20.50
N ILE A 77 -18.82 5.64 -21.68
CA ILE A 77 -19.17 6.32 -22.94
C ILE A 77 -20.65 6.12 -23.27
N LYS A 78 -21.20 4.92 -23.06
CA LYS A 78 -22.62 4.65 -23.34
C LYS A 78 -23.58 5.39 -22.40
N VAL A 79 -23.20 5.61 -21.14
CA VAL A 79 -24.04 6.34 -20.17
C VAL A 79 -23.79 7.84 -20.15
N TRP A 80 -23.03 8.37 -21.11
CA TRP A 80 -22.78 9.79 -21.22
C TRP A 80 -24.09 10.61 -21.28
N GLY A 81 -24.12 11.72 -20.56
CA GLY A 81 -25.32 12.54 -20.36
C GLY A 81 -26.24 12.10 -19.22
N ARG A 82 -25.99 10.94 -18.56
CA ARG A 82 -26.79 10.48 -17.41
C ARG A 82 -25.97 10.57 -16.12
N ALA A 83 -26.07 11.71 -15.43
CA ALA A 83 -25.20 12.05 -14.29
C ALA A 83 -25.10 10.95 -13.22
N ALA A 84 -26.21 10.34 -12.81
CA ALA A 84 -26.19 9.27 -11.81
C ALA A 84 -25.36 8.05 -12.25
N LEU A 85 -25.54 7.59 -13.49
CA LEU A 85 -24.80 6.44 -14.02
C LEU A 85 -23.33 6.76 -14.29
N ILE A 86 -23.03 8.01 -14.66
CA ILE A 86 -21.65 8.48 -14.80
C ILE A 86 -20.95 8.46 -13.44
N ILE A 87 -21.59 8.97 -12.38
CA ILE A 87 -21.03 8.98 -11.03
C ILE A 87 -20.78 7.54 -10.56
N ASP A 88 -21.75 6.64 -10.74
CA ASP A 88 -21.62 5.23 -10.37
C ASP A 88 -20.44 4.55 -11.10
N ASN A 89 -20.25 4.81 -12.40
CA ASN A 89 -19.16 4.23 -13.18
C ASN A 89 -17.80 4.84 -12.81
N ILE A 90 -17.69 6.17 -12.77
CA ILE A 90 -16.45 6.89 -12.46
C ILE A 90 -15.93 6.55 -11.07
N ALA A 91 -16.83 6.36 -10.09
CA ALA A 91 -16.48 5.99 -8.72
C ALA A 91 -15.66 4.70 -8.62
N LEU A 92 -15.80 3.77 -9.58
CA LEU A 92 -15.04 2.53 -9.63
C LEU A 92 -13.94 2.55 -10.69
N ASN A 93 -14.22 3.13 -11.85
CA ASN A 93 -13.28 3.13 -12.97
C ASN A 93 -12.01 3.94 -12.63
N LEU A 94 -12.15 5.12 -12.00
CA LEU A 94 -11.00 5.95 -11.66
C LEU A 94 -10.05 5.28 -10.65
N PRO A 95 -10.50 4.71 -9.51
CA PRO A 95 -9.62 3.97 -8.62
C PRO A 95 -8.89 2.80 -9.28
N VAL A 96 -9.56 2.04 -10.16
CA VAL A 96 -8.94 0.91 -10.87
C VAL A 96 -7.89 1.41 -11.87
N MET A 97 -8.19 2.45 -12.65
CA MET A 97 -7.20 3.08 -13.53
C MET A 97 -6.00 3.63 -12.74
N ALA A 98 -6.23 4.22 -11.57
CA ALA A 98 -5.17 4.69 -10.69
C ALA A 98 -4.32 3.54 -10.14
N ALA A 99 -4.94 2.41 -9.78
CA ALA A 99 -4.24 1.20 -9.37
C ALA A 99 -3.33 0.67 -10.50
N GLU A 100 -3.88 0.53 -11.70
CA GLU A 100 -3.13 0.09 -12.89
C GLU A 100 -1.96 1.00 -13.21
N PHE A 101 -2.16 2.33 -13.17
CA PHE A 101 -1.07 3.28 -13.33
C PHE A 101 0.02 3.10 -12.27
N LYS A 102 -0.35 2.94 -11.00
CA LYS A 102 0.60 2.67 -9.91
C LYS A 102 1.37 1.35 -10.14
N LEU A 103 0.72 0.32 -10.65
CA LEU A 103 1.37 -0.96 -11.01
C LEU A 103 2.43 -0.76 -12.07
N LEU A 104 2.10 -0.07 -13.17
CA LEU A 104 3.04 0.19 -14.26
C LEU A 104 4.24 1.01 -13.79
N VAL A 105 4.00 2.05 -12.97
CA VAL A 105 5.07 2.86 -12.37
C VAL A 105 5.98 2.02 -11.49
N LEU A 106 5.44 1.24 -10.55
CA LEU A 106 6.25 0.38 -9.69
C LEU A 106 6.96 -0.73 -10.45
N TRP A 107 6.35 -1.25 -11.51
CA TRP A 107 6.95 -2.26 -12.35
C TRP A 107 8.14 -1.71 -13.14
N TYR A 108 8.00 -0.50 -13.70
CA TYR A 108 9.10 0.23 -14.33
C TYR A 108 10.22 0.55 -13.33
N LYS A 109 9.85 0.97 -12.12
CA LYS A 109 10.76 1.34 -11.02
C LYS A 109 11.15 0.17 -10.11
N LYS A 110 10.96 -1.07 -10.55
CA LYS A 110 11.14 -2.26 -9.71
C LYS A 110 12.55 -2.40 -9.13
N LYS A 111 13.59 -2.00 -9.86
CA LYS A 111 14.99 -2.01 -9.40
C LYS A 111 15.22 -0.99 -8.28
N ASP A 112 14.72 0.22 -8.47
CA ASP A 112 14.77 1.32 -7.51
C ASP A 112 14.10 0.93 -6.19
N VAL A 113 12.90 0.33 -6.28
CA VAL A 113 12.16 -0.20 -5.12
C VAL A 113 12.97 -1.30 -4.41
N ALA A 114 13.62 -2.19 -5.16
CA ALA A 114 14.50 -3.21 -4.59
C ALA A 114 15.68 -2.59 -3.80
N SER A 115 16.28 -1.53 -4.33
CA SER A 115 17.37 -0.78 -3.69
C SER A 115 16.91 -0.15 -2.37
N ILE A 116 15.71 0.43 -2.35
CA ILE A 116 15.09 0.96 -1.14
C ILE A 116 14.91 -0.15 -0.09
N PHE A 117 14.35 -1.30 -0.47
CA PHE A 117 14.18 -2.43 0.44
C PHE A 117 15.51 -2.99 0.95
N ALA A 118 16.56 -2.98 0.13
CA ALA A 118 17.90 -3.37 0.57
C ALA A 118 18.43 -2.42 1.65
N THR A 119 18.21 -1.11 1.49
CA THR A 119 18.58 -0.10 2.49
C THR A 119 17.77 -0.24 3.77
N ILE A 120 16.44 -0.41 3.67
CA ILE A 120 15.58 -0.67 4.83
C ILE A 120 16.06 -1.92 5.57
N SER A 121 16.32 -3.00 4.85
CA SER A 121 16.80 -4.27 5.41
C SER A 121 18.14 -4.07 6.13
N GLN A 122 19.09 -3.38 5.51
CA GLN A 122 20.36 -3.05 6.14
C GLN A 122 20.16 -2.24 7.42
N ASN A 123 19.30 -1.21 7.40
CA ASN A 123 19.01 -0.40 8.58
C ASN A 123 18.44 -1.26 9.71
N TRP A 124 17.53 -2.21 9.42
CA TRP A 124 17.00 -3.13 10.43
C TRP A 124 18.03 -4.12 10.97
N LEU A 125 19.05 -4.49 10.18
CA LEU A 125 20.10 -5.42 10.59
C LEU A 125 21.29 -4.76 11.31
N GLU A 126 21.48 -3.45 11.15
CA GLU A 126 22.52 -2.70 11.88
C GLU A 126 22.35 -2.82 13.40
N LYS A 127 23.45 -2.77 14.17
CA LYS A 127 23.41 -2.80 15.63
C LYS A 127 22.77 -1.50 16.16
N LYS A 128 21.82 -1.61 17.08
CA LYS A 128 21.06 -0.48 17.64
C LYS A 128 20.96 -0.56 19.15
N SER A 129 20.73 0.59 19.78
CA SER A 129 20.25 0.67 21.16
C SER A 129 18.78 0.23 21.26
N SER A 130 18.33 -0.11 22.47
CA SER A 130 16.93 -0.47 22.72
C SER A 130 15.98 0.67 22.34
N HIS A 131 16.33 1.92 22.64
CA HIS A 131 15.54 3.09 22.26
C HIS A 131 15.33 3.18 20.74
N GLU A 132 16.41 3.07 19.96
CA GLU A 132 16.33 3.16 18.50
C GLU A 132 15.47 2.05 17.89
N ARG A 133 15.58 0.85 18.46
CA ARG A 133 14.78 -0.31 18.06
C ARG A 133 13.30 -0.07 18.35
N ASP A 134 12.96 0.43 19.53
CA ASP A 134 11.58 0.68 19.93
C ASP A 134 10.92 1.76 19.07
N VAL A 135 11.66 2.82 18.71
CA VAL A 135 11.22 3.84 17.75
C VAL A 135 10.93 3.21 16.38
N MET A 136 11.84 2.38 15.85
CA MET A 136 11.61 1.72 14.55
C MET A 136 10.38 0.79 14.59
N ILE A 137 10.18 0.04 15.67
CA ILE A 137 9.00 -0.82 15.84
C ILE A 137 7.72 0.00 15.93
N LYS A 138 7.72 1.12 16.65
CA LYS A 138 6.60 2.06 16.76
C LYS A 138 6.10 2.48 15.36
N TYR A 139 7.00 2.89 14.47
CA TYR A 139 6.63 3.31 13.12
C TYR A 139 6.23 2.13 12.22
N ALA A 140 6.94 1.00 12.29
CA ALA A 140 6.58 -0.20 11.52
C ALA A 140 5.20 -0.75 11.89
N LYS A 141 4.81 -0.66 13.18
CA LYS A 141 3.50 -1.09 13.67
C LYS A 141 2.35 -0.35 12.97
N VAL A 142 2.49 0.95 12.71
CA VAL A 142 1.47 1.76 12.03
C VAL A 142 1.24 1.25 10.61
N SER A 143 2.31 1.09 9.82
CA SER A 143 2.20 0.55 8.46
C SER A 143 1.61 -0.86 8.44
N ARG A 144 1.99 -1.69 9.42
CA ARG A 144 1.47 -3.06 9.55
C ARG A 144 -0.04 -3.08 9.80
N ILE A 145 -0.53 -2.24 10.71
CA ILE A 145 -1.97 -2.11 10.99
C ILE A 145 -2.71 -1.62 9.73
N LEU A 146 -2.17 -0.60 9.06
CA LEU A 146 -2.76 -0.08 7.82
C LEU A 146 -2.84 -1.16 6.74
N MET A 147 -1.81 -2.00 6.59
CA MET A 147 -1.82 -3.09 5.61
C MET A 147 -2.88 -4.14 5.92
N ILE A 148 -2.97 -4.57 7.19
CA ILE A 148 -3.93 -5.59 7.62
C ILE A 148 -5.36 -5.06 7.47
N CYS A 149 -5.66 -3.89 8.05
CA CYS A 149 -6.98 -3.28 7.98
C CYS A 149 -7.37 -2.95 6.54
N GLY A 150 -6.45 -2.41 5.74
CA GLY A 150 -6.68 -2.11 4.34
C GLY A 150 -6.94 -3.37 3.51
N SER A 151 -6.21 -4.46 3.76
CA SER A 151 -6.44 -5.74 3.05
C SER A 151 -7.78 -6.36 3.41
N ILE A 152 -8.17 -6.32 4.69
CA ILE A 152 -9.48 -6.79 5.15
C ILE A 152 -10.59 -5.94 4.52
N GLY A 153 -10.48 -4.61 4.57
CA GLY A 153 -11.43 -3.71 3.94
C GLY A 153 -11.53 -3.89 2.42
N SER A 154 -10.40 -4.20 1.76
CA SER A 154 -10.37 -4.50 0.31
C SER A 154 -11.18 -5.75 -0.01
N ILE A 155 -11.03 -6.82 0.79
CA ILE A 155 -11.80 -8.07 0.65
C ILE A 155 -13.29 -7.83 0.92
N GLU A 156 -13.59 -7.08 1.98
CA GLU A 156 -14.98 -6.72 2.34
C GLU A 156 -15.65 -5.93 1.21
N CYS A 157 -15.00 -4.87 0.69
CA CYS A 157 -15.55 -4.06 -0.40
C CYS A 157 -15.83 -4.89 -1.66
N VAL A 158 -14.89 -5.76 -2.08
CA VAL A 158 -15.08 -6.63 -3.25
C VAL A 158 -16.24 -7.60 -3.00
N THR A 159 -16.32 -8.18 -1.81
CA THR A 159 -17.38 -9.13 -1.44
C THR A 159 -18.75 -8.44 -1.44
N LEU A 160 -18.88 -7.29 -0.78
CA LEU A 160 -20.14 -6.55 -0.69
C LEU A 160 -20.61 -6.05 -2.06
N TYR A 161 -19.68 -5.71 -2.96
CA TYR A 161 -20.03 -5.21 -4.28
C TYR A 161 -20.48 -6.34 -5.22
N HIS A 162 -19.83 -7.51 -5.18
CA HIS A 162 -20.12 -8.61 -6.10
C HIS A 162 -21.16 -9.63 -5.58
N ALA A 163 -21.28 -9.81 -4.26
CA ALA A 163 -22.21 -10.78 -3.67
C ALA A 163 -23.68 -10.57 -4.11
N PRO A 164 -24.22 -9.34 -4.19
CA PRO A 164 -25.62 -9.16 -4.57
C PRO A 164 -25.95 -9.77 -5.93
N VAL A 165 -25.08 -9.58 -6.92
CA VAL A 165 -25.25 -10.18 -8.25
C VAL A 165 -25.09 -11.71 -8.21
N ALA A 166 -24.18 -12.23 -7.39
CA ALA A 166 -24.03 -13.68 -7.23
C ALA A 166 -25.26 -14.35 -6.58
N PHE A 167 -26.00 -13.62 -5.75
CA PHE A 167 -27.23 -14.09 -5.08
C PHE A 167 -28.52 -13.60 -5.76
N ASN A 168 -28.44 -13.03 -6.97
CA ASN A 168 -29.58 -12.44 -7.69
C ASN A 168 -30.34 -11.34 -6.91
N THR A 169 -29.68 -10.67 -5.96
CA THR A 169 -30.21 -9.49 -5.28
C THR A 169 -29.67 -8.23 -5.96
N VAL A 170 -30.55 -7.49 -6.65
CA VAL A 170 -30.12 -6.29 -7.40
C VAL A 170 -29.97 -5.11 -6.44
N MET A 171 -28.73 -4.74 -6.10
CA MET A 171 -28.39 -3.60 -5.21
C MET A 171 -27.88 -2.36 -5.98
N ARG A 172 -28.10 -2.29 -7.29
CA ARG A 172 -27.64 -1.20 -8.18
C ARG A 172 -28.79 -0.47 -8.85
N THR A 173 -28.56 0.75 -9.33
CA THR A 173 -29.54 1.53 -10.09
C THR A 173 -30.12 0.68 -11.23
N ILE A 174 -31.38 0.24 -11.08
CA ILE A 174 -32.03 -0.82 -11.88
C ILE A 174 -32.22 -0.43 -13.37
N ASN A 175 -32.14 0.87 -13.68
CA ASN A 175 -32.37 1.40 -15.04
C ASN A 175 -31.08 1.66 -15.82
N ASN A 176 -30.05 0.82 -15.64
CA ASN A 176 -28.80 1.00 -16.36
C ASN A 176 -28.93 0.52 -17.81
N ILE A 177 -28.63 1.39 -18.77
CA ILE A 177 -28.77 1.07 -20.21
C ILE A 177 -27.70 0.11 -20.73
N THR A 178 -26.66 -0.19 -19.95
CA THR A 178 -25.69 -1.22 -20.31
C THR A 178 -26.10 -2.61 -19.83
N ASP A 179 -27.27 -2.75 -19.21
CA ASP A 179 -27.74 -4.02 -18.68
C ASP A 179 -28.26 -4.96 -19.76
N ILE A 180 -27.88 -6.22 -19.62
CA ILE A 180 -28.36 -7.30 -20.46
C ILE A 180 -29.34 -8.13 -19.62
N PRO A 181 -30.60 -8.28 -20.04
CA PRO A 181 -31.56 -9.12 -19.35
C PRO A 181 -31.01 -10.54 -19.17
N GLY A 182 -31.00 -11.04 -17.92
CA GLY A 182 -30.45 -12.35 -17.57
C GLY A 182 -28.93 -12.42 -17.41
N ALA A 183 -28.18 -11.34 -17.70
CA ALA A 183 -26.73 -11.26 -17.56
C ALA A 183 -26.32 -9.93 -16.90
N LEU A 184 -26.72 -9.75 -15.63
CA LEU A 184 -26.43 -8.55 -14.87
C LEU A 184 -25.01 -8.63 -14.29
N PHE A 185 -24.20 -7.58 -14.50
CA PHE A 185 -22.90 -7.47 -13.85
C PHE A 185 -23.00 -6.60 -12.59
N ALA A 186 -22.18 -6.91 -11.58
CA ALA A 186 -22.07 -6.06 -10.39
C ALA A 186 -21.54 -4.69 -10.80
N ILE A 187 -20.49 -4.72 -11.63
CA ILE A 187 -19.85 -3.54 -12.18
C ILE A 187 -20.46 -3.25 -13.54
N GLN A 188 -20.86 -1.99 -13.74
CA GLN A 188 -21.31 -1.52 -15.04
C GLN A 188 -20.21 -1.72 -16.10
N SER A 189 -20.43 -2.61 -17.06
CA SER A 189 -19.43 -3.02 -18.04
C SER A 189 -20.07 -3.41 -19.37
N VAL A 190 -19.36 -3.14 -20.46
CA VAL A 190 -19.74 -3.57 -21.81
C VAL A 190 -18.59 -4.36 -22.43
N TYR A 191 -18.84 -5.62 -22.73
CA TYR A 191 -17.87 -6.51 -23.37
C TYR A 191 -18.03 -6.50 -24.89
N PHE A 192 -16.93 -6.77 -25.60
CA PHE A 192 -16.89 -6.87 -27.06
C PHE A 192 -17.33 -8.24 -27.60
N TYR A 193 -17.65 -9.18 -26.71
CA TYR A 193 -18.16 -10.50 -27.03
C TYR A 193 -19.54 -10.71 -26.41
N ASP A 194 -20.29 -11.67 -26.93
CA ASP A 194 -21.61 -12.02 -26.41
C ASP A 194 -21.47 -12.74 -25.05
N VAL A 195 -21.99 -12.10 -24.01
CA VAL A 195 -22.00 -12.60 -22.63
C VAL A 195 -23.29 -13.32 -22.26
N THR A 196 -24.28 -13.39 -23.16
CA THR A 196 -25.55 -14.08 -22.88
C THR A 196 -25.43 -15.59 -22.65
N PRO A 197 -24.49 -16.34 -23.27
CA PRO A 197 -24.35 -17.76 -22.98
C PRO A 197 -23.98 -17.99 -21.51
N PRO A 198 -24.64 -18.92 -20.78
CA PRO A 198 -24.44 -19.08 -19.34
C PRO A 198 -23.00 -19.31 -18.92
N LEU A 199 -22.25 -20.14 -19.65
CA LEU A 199 -20.83 -20.39 -19.34
C LEU A 199 -19.99 -19.12 -19.46
N ILE A 200 -20.18 -18.35 -20.53
CA ILE A 200 -19.43 -17.11 -20.79
C ILE A 200 -19.79 -16.04 -19.77
N TYR A 201 -21.07 -15.93 -19.38
CA TYR A 201 -21.52 -15.05 -18.32
C TYR A 201 -20.77 -15.32 -16.99
N HIS A 202 -20.80 -16.58 -16.51
CA HIS A 202 -20.17 -16.92 -15.23
C HIS A 202 -18.64 -16.75 -15.27
N LEU A 203 -17.99 -17.09 -16.38
CA LEU A 203 -16.56 -16.83 -16.57
C LEU A 203 -16.25 -15.33 -16.54
N THR A 204 -17.09 -14.51 -17.15
CA THR A 204 -16.93 -13.05 -17.16
C THR A 204 -17.12 -12.45 -15.76
N VAL A 205 -18.13 -12.90 -15.02
CA VAL A 205 -18.34 -12.51 -13.61
C VAL A 205 -17.14 -12.90 -12.75
N LEU A 206 -16.62 -14.12 -12.92
CA LEU A 206 -15.44 -14.59 -12.20
C LEU A 206 -14.20 -13.73 -12.53
N SER A 207 -13.97 -13.43 -13.82
CA SER A 207 -12.88 -12.55 -14.23
C SER A 207 -13.02 -11.14 -13.67
N GLN A 208 -14.24 -10.59 -13.56
CA GLN A 208 -14.45 -9.30 -12.90
C GLN A 208 -14.08 -9.36 -11.42
N ILE A 209 -14.54 -10.37 -10.68
CA ILE A 209 -14.25 -10.53 -9.25
C ILE A 209 -12.74 -10.64 -9.02
N ILE A 210 -12.05 -11.45 -9.83
CA ILE A 210 -10.61 -11.63 -9.72
C ILE A 210 -9.88 -10.32 -10.07
N GLY A 211 -10.27 -9.67 -11.17
CA GLY A 211 -9.66 -8.42 -11.61
C GLY A 211 -9.84 -7.28 -10.59
N THR A 212 -11.02 -7.17 -9.98
CA THR A 212 -11.28 -6.15 -8.95
C THR A 212 -10.62 -6.46 -7.62
N ALA A 213 -10.51 -7.73 -7.25
CA ALA A 213 -9.71 -8.15 -6.10
C ALA A 213 -8.24 -7.76 -6.27
N PHE A 214 -7.63 -8.04 -7.42
CA PHE A 214 -6.26 -7.62 -7.71
C PHE A 214 -6.12 -6.10 -7.74
N ALA A 215 -7.04 -5.38 -8.41
CA ALA A 215 -6.99 -3.92 -8.46
C ALA A 215 -7.11 -3.27 -7.07
N SER A 216 -7.99 -3.81 -6.21
CA SER A 216 -8.18 -3.33 -4.83
C SER A 216 -6.96 -3.62 -3.96
N LEU A 217 -6.41 -4.83 -4.04
CA LEU A 217 -5.18 -5.21 -3.33
C LEU A 217 -3.98 -4.37 -3.78
N LEU A 218 -3.88 -4.12 -5.10
CA LEU A 218 -2.86 -3.28 -5.71
C LEU A 218 -2.97 -1.83 -5.22
N TYR A 219 -4.18 -1.25 -5.24
CA TYR A 219 -4.42 0.11 -4.78
C TYR A 219 -3.97 0.30 -3.34
N THR A 220 -4.52 -0.51 -2.43
CA THR A 220 -4.19 -0.46 -1.00
C THR A 220 -2.74 -0.83 -0.72
N GLY A 221 -2.24 -1.89 -1.35
CA GLY A 221 -0.91 -2.43 -1.13
C GLY A 221 0.19 -1.43 -1.46
N VAL A 222 0.04 -0.71 -2.57
CA VAL A 222 0.99 0.31 -3.01
C VAL A 222 0.97 1.53 -2.11
N ASP A 223 -0.21 2.00 -1.70
CA ASP A 223 -0.32 3.17 -0.82
C ASP A 223 0.28 2.89 0.57
N VAL A 224 0.03 1.70 1.11
CA VAL A 224 0.60 1.30 2.39
C VAL A 224 2.11 1.03 2.27
N LEU A 225 2.60 0.55 1.13
CA LEU A 225 4.05 0.44 0.86
C LEU A 225 4.72 1.81 0.95
N PHE A 226 4.18 2.83 0.27
CA PHE A 226 4.71 4.19 0.37
C PHE A 226 4.63 4.72 1.80
N GLY A 227 3.52 4.48 2.49
CA GLY A 227 3.37 4.80 3.92
C GLY A 227 4.42 4.11 4.80
N MET A 228 4.80 2.86 4.49
CA MET A 228 5.84 2.11 5.19
C MET A 228 7.20 2.77 5.04
N ILE A 229 7.57 3.13 3.80
CA ILE A 229 8.85 3.78 3.50
C ILE A 229 8.95 5.12 4.23
N ILE A 230 7.87 5.92 4.20
CA ILE A 230 7.80 7.20 4.91
C ILE A 230 7.91 6.98 6.43
N ALA A 231 7.16 6.03 6.99
CA ALA A 231 7.21 5.74 8.42
C ALA A 231 8.61 5.28 8.87
N HIS A 232 9.29 4.44 8.07
CA HIS A 232 10.68 4.04 8.33
C HIS A 232 11.62 5.25 8.32
N LEU A 233 11.50 6.14 7.34
CA LEU A 233 12.29 7.36 7.26
C LEU A 233 12.07 8.27 8.47
N CYS A 234 10.81 8.46 8.89
CA CYS A 234 10.48 9.22 10.10
C CYS A 234 11.11 8.60 11.35
N GLY A 235 11.10 7.26 11.48
CA GLY A 235 11.77 6.57 12.58
C GLY A 235 13.29 6.75 12.57
N GLN A 236 13.93 6.74 11.39
CA GLN A 236 15.36 7.03 11.27
C GLN A 236 15.69 8.48 11.67
N LEU A 237 14.84 9.44 11.29
CA LEU A 237 14.99 10.85 11.66
C LEU A 237 14.82 11.09 13.17
N GLU A 238 13.84 10.43 13.81
CA GLU A 238 13.64 10.50 15.26
C GLU A 238 14.85 9.92 16.01
N ASN A 239 15.36 8.77 15.57
CA ASN A 239 16.58 8.17 16.12
C ASN A 239 17.82 9.06 15.95
N LEU A 240 17.92 9.76 14.81
CA LEU A 240 18.97 10.73 14.59
C LEU A 240 18.86 11.92 15.55
N SER A 241 17.65 12.50 15.71
CA SER A 241 17.43 13.61 16.64
C SER A 241 17.85 13.22 18.05
N TYR A 242 17.39 12.05 18.52
CA TYR A 242 17.75 11.52 19.84
C TYR A 242 19.27 11.37 20.00
N LYS A 243 19.97 10.86 18.98
CA LYS A 243 21.43 10.75 18.98
C LYS A 243 22.10 12.12 19.09
N LEU A 244 21.65 13.09 18.30
CA LEU A 244 22.21 14.44 18.29
C LEU A 244 22.01 15.15 19.64
N GLU A 245 20.84 15.01 20.25
CA GLU A 245 20.54 15.58 21.58
C GLU A 245 21.44 14.99 22.67
N ASN A 246 21.64 13.66 22.67
CA ASN A 246 22.51 13.00 23.65
C ASN A 246 24.00 13.21 23.42
N MET A 247 24.39 13.64 22.21
CA MET A 247 25.78 13.97 21.85
C MET A 247 26.05 15.47 21.83
N ALA A 248 25.09 16.31 22.25
CA ALA A 248 25.18 17.77 22.17
C ALA A 248 26.39 18.35 22.95
N ASN A 249 26.92 17.62 23.93
CA ASN A 249 28.11 18.02 24.69
C ASN A 249 29.45 17.60 24.03
N ASP A 250 29.43 16.79 22.97
CA ASP A 250 30.60 16.36 22.19
C ASP A 250 30.54 16.93 20.76
N GLN A 251 31.10 18.13 20.59
CA GLN A 251 31.13 18.87 19.34
C GLN A 251 31.75 18.08 18.17
N LYS A 252 32.75 17.22 18.41
CA LYS A 252 33.42 16.44 17.35
C LYS A 252 32.54 15.28 16.89
N SER A 253 31.90 14.58 17.83
CA SER A 253 30.96 13.50 17.51
C SER A 253 29.72 14.05 16.79
N PHE A 254 29.19 15.18 17.26
CA PHE A 254 28.06 15.87 16.64
C PHE A 254 28.32 16.23 15.16
N GLN A 255 29.46 16.87 14.86
CA GLN A 255 29.83 17.25 13.49
C GLN A 255 30.03 16.02 12.58
N ASN A 256 30.61 14.93 13.09
CA ASN A 256 30.79 13.70 12.34
C ASN A 256 29.45 13.00 12.03
N VAL A 257 28.54 12.89 13.02
CA VAL A 257 27.22 12.27 12.83
C VAL A 257 26.35 13.10 11.89
N LEU A 258 26.37 14.43 12.01
CA LEU A 258 25.66 15.32 11.11
C LEU A 258 26.18 15.18 9.67
N LYS A 259 27.51 15.15 9.47
CA LYS A 259 28.13 14.97 8.15
C LYS A 259 27.81 13.62 7.52
N ILE A 260 27.89 12.54 8.29
CA ILE A 260 27.52 11.18 7.82
C ILE A 260 26.04 11.12 7.47
N THR A 261 25.18 11.75 8.27
CA THR A 261 23.73 11.70 8.05
C THR A 261 23.30 12.59 6.90
N GLN A 262 23.90 13.77 6.75
CA GLN A 262 23.77 14.61 5.57
C GLN A 262 24.24 13.86 4.31
N GLN A 263 25.38 13.16 4.36
CA GLN A 263 25.86 12.37 3.23
C GLN A 263 24.92 11.21 2.89
N LYS A 264 24.39 10.49 3.89
CA LYS A 264 23.40 9.41 3.69
C LYS A 264 22.09 9.95 3.12
N HIS A 265 21.56 11.05 3.65
CA HIS A 265 20.34 11.68 3.12
C HIS A 265 20.57 12.25 1.72
N CYS A 266 21.68 12.95 1.47
CA CYS A 266 22.03 13.43 0.13
C CYS A 266 22.27 12.27 -0.84
N SER A 267 22.86 11.14 -0.44
CA SER A 267 23.00 9.98 -1.32
C SER A 267 21.66 9.29 -1.61
N LEU A 268 20.75 9.27 -0.64
CA LEU A 268 19.39 8.76 -0.81
C LEU A 268 18.54 9.68 -1.69
N ILE A 269 18.67 11.00 -1.55
CA ILE A 269 17.93 12.01 -2.33
C ILE A 269 18.52 12.19 -3.74
N ARG A 270 19.83 12.02 -3.89
CA ARG A 270 20.58 12.16 -5.15
C ARG A 270 20.63 10.86 -5.96
N SER A 271 20.07 9.76 -5.46
CA SER A 271 19.70 8.69 -6.41
C SER A 271 18.59 9.25 -7.29
N ASP A 272 18.82 9.29 -8.60
CA ASP A 272 17.82 9.76 -9.59
C ASP A 272 16.47 9.01 -9.43
N GLU A 273 16.53 7.84 -8.80
CA GLU A 273 15.47 6.93 -8.43
C GLU A 273 14.53 7.46 -7.32
N PHE A 274 15.09 7.94 -6.20
CA PHE A 274 14.30 8.54 -5.11
C PHE A 274 13.92 9.99 -5.43
N SER A 275 14.68 10.68 -6.29
CA SER A 275 14.35 12.04 -6.71
C SER A 275 13.15 12.10 -7.65
N GLN A 276 12.86 11.06 -8.46
CA GLN A 276 11.68 11.01 -9.33
C GLN A 276 10.41 10.53 -8.61
N ILE A 277 10.51 9.49 -7.78
CA ILE A 277 9.42 9.08 -6.87
C ILE A 277 9.19 10.18 -5.82
N GLY A 278 10.28 10.77 -5.35
CA GLY A 278 10.33 12.00 -4.58
C GLY A 278 9.75 13.16 -5.35
N PHE A 279 9.97 13.38 -6.64
CA PHE A 279 9.38 14.49 -7.42
C PHE A 279 7.88 14.31 -7.62
N LEU A 280 7.41 13.07 -7.84
CA LEU A 280 5.98 12.74 -7.86
C LEU A 280 5.34 12.94 -6.48
N LEU A 281 6.07 12.60 -5.41
CA LEU A 281 5.66 12.86 -4.03
C LEU A 281 5.87 14.33 -3.61
N ILE A 282 6.82 15.07 -4.19
CA ILE A 282 7.20 16.47 -3.89
C ILE A 282 6.32 17.43 -4.68
N HIS A 283 5.84 17.03 -5.86
CA HIS A 283 4.72 17.70 -6.52
C HIS A 283 3.38 17.40 -5.84
N ALA A 284 3.26 16.27 -5.13
CA ALA A 284 2.23 16.09 -4.10
C ALA A 284 2.57 16.80 -2.75
N GLN A 285 3.83 17.19 -2.52
CA GLN A 285 4.34 18.00 -1.40
C GLN A 285 4.71 19.44 -1.81
N ARG A 286 3.92 20.10 -2.68
CA ARG A 286 3.62 21.47 -2.27
C ARG A 286 3.05 21.32 -0.87
N PRO A 287 3.59 21.98 0.17
CA PRO A 287 3.13 21.76 1.54
C PRO A 287 1.62 21.97 1.52
N LEU A 288 0.87 20.88 1.51
CA LEU A 288 -0.57 20.93 1.50
C LEU A 288 -0.87 21.20 2.96
N TYR A 289 -0.83 22.49 3.28
CA TYR A 289 -1.69 23.09 4.28
C TYR A 289 -3.13 22.73 3.86
N ILE A 290 -3.51 21.45 4.00
CA ILE A 290 -4.93 21.08 4.01
C ILE A 290 -5.40 21.64 5.33
N THR A 291 -5.75 22.92 5.30
CA THR A 291 -6.70 23.44 6.23
C THR A 291 -8.05 22.91 5.81
N PHE A 292 -8.73 22.17 6.67
CA PHE A 292 -10.16 21.91 6.47
C PHE A 292 -10.86 23.28 6.48
N GLY A 293 -11.25 23.77 5.30
CA GLY A 293 -11.92 25.07 5.12
C GLY A 293 -11.19 26.32 5.64
N LYS A 294 -9.85 26.36 5.72
CA LYS A 294 -9.02 27.42 6.37
C LYS A 294 -8.92 27.42 7.92
N PHE A 295 -9.44 26.42 8.64
CA PHE A 295 -9.53 26.51 10.11
C PHE A 295 -8.45 25.78 10.93
N ALA A 296 -7.79 24.73 10.42
CA ALA A 296 -6.71 24.05 11.16
C ALA A 296 -5.84 23.13 10.28
N PRO A 297 -4.52 23.02 10.54
CA PRO A 297 -3.63 22.13 9.79
C PRO A 297 -3.96 20.64 10.06
N VAL A 298 -4.00 19.84 9.00
CA VAL A 298 -4.12 18.36 9.10
C VAL A 298 -2.77 17.78 9.51
N THR A 299 -2.67 17.38 10.78
CA THR A 299 -1.58 16.60 11.36
C THR A 299 -2.11 15.22 11.75
N LEU A 300 -1.23 14.24 12.04
CA LEU A 300 -1.64 12.93 12.57
C LEU A 300 -2.57 13.06 13.80
N ASN A 301 -2.34 14.11 14.60
CA ASN A 301 -3.16 14.44 15.77
C ASN A 301 -4.55 14.97 15.38
N THR A 302 -4.67 15.76 14.31
CA THR A 302 -5.95 16.24 13.77
C THR A 302 -6.74 15.11 13.12
N PHE A 303 -6.06 14.21 12.38
CA PHE A 303 -6.66 13.00 11.79
C PHE A 303 -7.20 12.05 12.86
N ALA A 304 -6.42 11.79 13.92
CA ALA A 304 -6.86 11.00 15.06
C ALA A 304 -8.06 11.64 15.79
N LYS A 305 -8.10 12.98 15.91
CA LYS A 305 -9.26 13.70 16.46
C LYS A 305 -10.49 13.56 15.58
N VAL A 306 -10.37 13.66 14.26
CA VAL A 306 -11.50 13.46 13.33
C VAL A 306 -12.06 12.05 13.46
N LEU A 307 -11.21 11.02 13.44
CA LEU A 307 -11.64 9.63 13.64
C LEU A 307 -12.35 9.44 14.99
N LYS A 308 -11.81 10.02 16.07
CA LYS A 308 -12.41 9.95 17.40
C LYS A 308 -13.78 10.64 17.47
N THR A 309 -13.94 11.75 16.75
CA THR A 309 -15.20 12.51 16.68
C THR A 309 -16.23 11.77 15.83
N SER A 310 -15.82 11.20 14.69
CA SER A 310 -16.66 10.35 13.84
C SER A 310 -17.14 9.09 14.58
N CYS A 311 -16.28 8.41 15.35
CA CYS A 311 -16.69 7.30 16.21
C CYS A 311 -17.69 7.74 17.29
N GLY A 312 -17.52 8.94 17.86
CA GLY A 312 -18.48 9.51 18.81
C GLY A 312 -19.88 9.74 18.21
N TRP A 313 -19.96 10.23 16.97
CA TRP A 313 -21.24 10.40 16.26
C TRP A 313 -21.92 9.06 15.95
N VAL A 314 -21.15 8.03 15.62
CA VAL A 314 -21.69 6.67 15.44
C VAL A 314 -22.26 6.12 16.76
N SER A 315 -21.60 6.37 17.90
CA SER A 315 -22.13 6.00 19.21
C SER A 315 -23.42 6.76 19.58
N VAL A 316 -23.52 8.05 19.24
CA VAL A 316 -24.75 8.83 19.43
C VAL A 316 -25.90 8.31 18.54
N LEU A 317 -25.63 8.02 17.27
CA LEU A 317 -26.61 7.45 16.34
C LEU A 317 -27.10 6.06 16.77
N LEU A 318 -26.22 5.26 17.38
CA LEU A 318 -26.58 3.96 17.96
C LEU A 318 -27.42 4.11 19.24
N ALA A 319 -27.14 5.11 20.07
CA ALA A 319 -27.92 5.39 21.28
C ALA A 319 -29.32 5.96 20.98
N MET A 320 -29.50 6.66 19.86
CA MET A 320 -30.79 7.20 19.41
C MET A 320 -31.70 6.17 18.72
N LYS A 321 -31.22 4.94 18.52
CA LYS A 321 -31.97 3.85 17.87
C LYS A 321 -32.68 2.92 18.87
N ASN A 322 -32.58 3.21 20.17
CA ASN A 322 -33.32 2.63 21.28
C ASN A 322 -34.29 3.67 21.86
#